data_AF-A0A2E9Y5W4-F1
#
_entry.id   AF-A0A2E9Y5W4-F1
#
_cell.length_a   1.000
_cell.length_b   1.000
_cell.length_c   1.000
_cell.angle_alpha   90.00
_cell.angle_beta   90.00
_cell.angle_gamma   90.00
#
_symmetry.space_group_name_H-M   'P 1'
#
loop_
_entity.id
_entity.type
_entity.pdbx_description
1 polymer ?
#
loop_
_entity_poly.entity_id
_entity_poly.type
_entity_poly.pdbx_seq_one_letter_code
_entity_poly.pdbx_strand_id
1 'polypeptide(L)' 'MLGAITDHVIELDRALHERIFNLGYSTWVEQQGVKLSDFDARRDQAWWDGLMDLVPVWDGMINKFNSA' A
#
# COMPACT_ATOMS: atom_id res chain seq x y z
N MET A 1 26.19 12.88 2.92
CA MET A 1 25.72 11.53 2.60
C MET A 1 26.90 10.74 2.06
N LEU A 2 27.41 9.76 2.80
CA LEU A 2 28.39 8.79 2.27
C LEU A 2 27.62 7.82 1.35
N GLY A 3 28.15 7.62 0.14
CA GLY A 3 27.42 7.11 -1.02
C GLY A 3 26.70 5.77 -0.81
N ALA A 4 25.38 5.79 -0.96
CA ALA A 4 24.63 4.59 -1.29
C ALA A 4 24.95 4.24 -2.75
N ILE A 5 25.72 3.17 -2.96
CA ILE A 5 26.02 2.62 -4.29
C ILE A 5 24.92 1.63 -4.69
N THR A 6 24.59 1.58 -5.97
CA THR A 6 23.48 0.77 -6.52
C THR A 6 23.86 -0.67 -6.85
N ASP A 7 25.08 -1.11 -6.52
CA ASP A 7 25.65 -2.41 -6.89
C ASP A 7 24.83 -3.64 -6.42
N HIS A 8 23.94 -3.44 -5.44
CA HIS A 8 23.07 -4.48 -4.89
C HIS A 8 21.58 -4.19 -5.08
N VAL A 9 21.25 -3.27 -5.99
CA VAL A 9 19.87 -2.92 -6.35
C VAL A 9 19.58 -3.42 -7.76
N ILE A 10 18.37 -3.94 -7.95
CA ILE A 10 17.86 -4.28 -9.28
C ILE A 10 17.05 -3.07 -9.76
N GLU A 11 17.41 -2.53 -10.92
CA GLU A 11 16.58 -1.52 -11.60
C GLU A 11 15.28 -2.19 -12.09
N LEU A 12 14.15 -1.59 -11.75
CA LEU A 12 12.85 -2.17 -12.02
C LEU A 12 12.30 -1.61 -13.33
N ASP A 13 12.09 -2.50 -14.29
CA ASP A 13 11.26 -2.21 -15.45
C ASP A 13 9.76 -2.32 -15.08
N ARG A 14 8.89 -2.04 -16.07
CA ARG A 14 7.44 -2.16 -15.87
C ARG A 14 7.01 -3.56 -15.44
N ALA A 15 7.60 -4.61 -16.01
CA ALA A 15 7.20 -5.99 -15.71
C ALA A 15 7.61 -6.40 -14.29
N LEU A 16 8.77 -5.94 -13.83
CA LEU A 16 9.23 -6.15 -12.45
C LEU A 16 8.37 -5.38 -11.45
N HIS A 17 7.94 -4.16 -11.76
CA HIS A 17 6.95 -3.44 -10.95
C HIS A 17 5.64 -4.22 -10.81
N GLU A 18 5.10 -4.71 -11.92
CA GLU A 18 3.88 -5.53 -11.94
C GLU A 18 4.04 -6.82 -11.13
N ARG A 19 5.19 -7.48 -11.25
CA ARG A 19 5.50 -8.69 -10.50
C ARG A 19 5.52 -8.44 -8.99
N ILE A 20 6.13 -7.34 -8.55
CA ILE A 20 6.16 -6.96 -7.13
C ILE A 20 4.75 -6.65 -6.62
N PHE A 21 3.95 -5.90 -7.40
CA PHE A 21 2.57 -5.61 -7.04
C PHE A 21 1.75 -6.91 -6.88
N ASN A 22 1.78 -7.78 -7.89
CA ASN A 22 1.03 -9.04 -7.86
C ASN A 22 1.51 -10.02 -6.78
N LEU A 23 2.81 -10.01 -6.44
CA LEU A 23 3.33 -10.80 -5.32
C LEU A 23 2.62 -10.44 -4.01
N GLY A 24 2.34 -9.16 -3.77
CA GLY A 24 1.60 -8.70 -2.59
C GLY A 24 0.19 -9.30 -2.49
N TYR A 25 -0.47 -9.55 -3.63
CA TYR A 25 -1.76 -10.25 -3.64
C TYR A 25 -1.61 -11.69 -3.14
N SER A 26 -0.76 -12.46 -3.82
CA SER A 26 -0.62 -13.91 -3.59
C SER A 26 0.00 -14.27 -2.24
N THR A 27 0.79 -13.39 -1.61
CA THR A 27 1.45 -13.72 -0.34
C THR A 27 0.67 -13.29 0.90
N TRP A 28 -0.14 -12.23 0.82
CA TRP A 28 -0.71 -11.61 2.02
C TRP A 28 -2.20 -11.31 1.88
N VAL A 29 -2.58 -10.66 0.79
CA VAL A 29 -3.92 -10.11 0.64
C VAL A 29 -4.97 -11.21 0.41
N GLU A 30 -4.62 -12.23 -0.37
CA GLU A 30 -5.48 -13.39 -0.60
C GLU A 30 -5.79 -14.15 0.71
N GLN A 31 -4.79 -14.29 1.60
CA GLN A 31 -4.95 -14.96 2.89
C GLN A 31 -5.87 -14.20 3.85
N GLN A 32 -6.02 -12.88 3.68
CA GLN A 32 -6.92 -12.02 4.46
C GLN A 32 -8.34 -11.96 3.87
N GLY A 33 -8.64 -12.72 2.80
CA GLY A 33 -9.97 -12.77 2.19
C GLY A 33 -10.37 -11.49 1.44
N VAL A 34 -9.41 -10.65 1.07
CA VAL A 34 -9.65 -9.44 0.28
C VAL A 34 -9.97 -9.84 -1.16
N LYS A 35 -11.02 -9.26 -1.73
CA LYS A 35 -11.38 -9.51 -3.13
C LYS A 35 -10.30 -8.95 -4.05
N LEU A 36 -10.03 -9.67 -5.13
CA LEU A 36 -9.09 -9.22 -6.17
C LEU A 36 -9.40 -7.80 -6.66
N SER A 37 -10.67 -7.46 -6.88
CA SER A 37 -11.10 -6.12 -7.30
C SER A 37 -10.67 -5.01 -6.34
N ASP A 38 -10.71 -5.28 -5.03
CA ASP A 38 -10.38 -4.31 -3.99
C ASP A 38 -8.86 -4.15 -3.86
N PHE A 39 -8.11 -5.21 -4.22
CA PHE A 39 -6.66 -5.13 -4.34
C PHE A 39 -6.23 -4.37 -5.61
N ASP A 40 -6.83 -4.67 -6.76
CA ASP A 40 -6.51 -4.04 -8.04
C ASP A 40 -6.80 -2.53 -8.03
N ALA A 41 -7.78 -2.07 -7.25
CA ALA A 41 -8.04 -0.65 -7.07
C ALA A 41 -6.80 0.14 -6.60
N ARG A 42 -5.87 -0.51 -5.88
CA ARG A 42 -4.64 0.11 -5.35
C ARG A 42 -3.58 0.39 -6.43
N ARG A 43 -3.82 -0.06 -7.67
CA ARG A 43 -3.00 0.26 -8.85
C ARG A 43 -3.12 1.73 -9.24
N ASP A 44 -4.27 2.33 -8.98
CA ASP A 44 -4.53 3.73 -9.26
C ASP A 44 -4.09 4.58 -8.07
N GLN A 45 -3.28 5.62 -8.35
CA GLN A 45 -2.84 6.56 -7.33
C GLN A 45 -4.02 7.28 -6.66
N ALA A 46 -5.11 7.55 -7.41
CA ALA A 46 -6.30 8.21 -6.88
C ALA A 46 -6.96 7.43 -5.74
N TRP A 47 -6.81 6.11 -5.71
CA TRP A 47 -7.28 5.28 -4.59
C TRP A 47 -6.60 5.66 -3.28
N TRP A 48 -5.28 5.90 -3.33
CA TRP A 48 -4.50 6.30 -2.16
C TRP A 48 -4.77 7.75 -1.76
N ASP A 49 -4.99 8.62 -2.74
CA ASP A 49 -5.34 10.01 -2.46
C ASP A 49 -6.67 10.10 -1.68
N GLY A 50 -7.68 9.32 -2.08
CA GLY A 50 -8.96 9.24 -1.37
C GLY A 50 -8.86 8.59 0.03
N LEU A 51 -7.83 7.80 0.32
CA LEU A 51 -7.62 7.23 1.65
C LEU A 51 -7.34 8.31 2.70
N MET A 52 -6.70 9.42 2.29
CA MET A 52 -6.34 10.52 3.19
C MET A 52 -7.57 11.22 3.78
N ASP A 53 -8.72 11.17 3.10
CA ASP A 53 -9.99 11.71 3.61
C ASP A 53 -10.49 10.99 4.87
N LEU A 54 -10.03 9.75 5.11
CA LEU A 54 -10.40 8.98 6.30
C LEU A 54 -9.56 9.34 7.53
N VAL A 55 -8.40 9.98 7.36
CA VAL A 55 -7.49 10.30 8.46
C VAL A 55 -8.18 11.13 9.56
N PRO A 56 -8.89 12.24 9.26
CA PRO A 56 -9.58 13.00 10.30
C PRO A 56 -10.69 12.21 11.01
N VAL A 57 -11.33 11.26 10.32
CA VAL A 57 -12.37 10.41 10.90
C VAL A 57 -11.75 9.47 11.93
N TRP A 58 -10.63 8.83 11.58
CA TRP A 58 -9.90 7.96 12.50
C TRP A 58 -9.35 8.72 13.70
N ASP A 59 -8.82 9.92 13.50
CA ASP A 59 -8.39 10.79 14.60
C ASP A 59 -9.55 11.08 15.56
N GLY A 60 -10.74 11.39 15.02
CA GLY A 60 -11.95 11.56 15.82
C GLY A 60 -12.32 10.31 16.62
N MET A 61 -12.24 9.13 16.01
CA MET A 61 -12.51 7.84 16.68
C MET A 61 -11.50 7.55 17.79
N ILE A 62 -10.21 7.79 17.55
CA ILE A 62 -9.13 7.60 18.52
C ILE A 62 -9.32 8.55 19.70
N ASN A 63 -9.59 9.84 19.44
CA ASN A 63 -9.84 10.81 20.50
C ASN A 63 -11.03 10.43 21.37
N LYS A 64 -12.12 9.94 20.76
CA LYS A 64 -13.29 9.45 21.49
C LYS A 64 -12.96 8.24 22.36
N PHE A 65 -12.21 7.28 21.83
CA PHE A 65 -11.79 6.09 22.57
C PHE A 65 -10.91 6.44 23.77
N ASN A 66 -9.94 7.34 23.59
CA ASN A 66 -9.00 7.73 24.65
C ASN A 66 -9.61 8.60 25.75
N SER A 67 -10.79 9.19 25.50
CA SER A 67 -11.50 10.05 26.46
C SER A 67 -12.52 9.29 27.32
N ALA A 68 -12.64 7.97 27.15
CA ALA A 68 -13.51 7.07 27.91
C ALA A 68 -12.76 6.43 29.10
#